data_AF-A0A3M0YQ27-F1
#
_entry.id   AF-A0A3M0YQ27-F1
#
_cell.length_a   1.000
_cell.length_b   1.000
_cell.length_c   1.000
_cell.angle_alpha   90.00
_cell.angle_beta   90.00
_cell.angle_gamma   90.00
#
_symmetry.space_group_name_H-M   'P 1'
#
loop_
_entity.id
_entity.type
_entity.pdbx_description
1 polymer ?
#
loop_
_entity_poly.entity_id
_entity_poly.type
_entity_poly.pdbx_seq_one_letter_code
_entity_poly.pdbx_strand_id
1 'polypeptide(L)'
;MLLTGTVGLLSDRLVKQHKYISYQQNVVQRLSGELRGERLLNKELQREIRLLEDSIALLEHQKADLARQLDRTRSQMRRLQQSLDLMQSKIAALEAEISELSRARDQYQARIEQMEIEKRQLLDSLAMLQRQRHETEQAEQAQAAQSEEKKEEAARLERIRQVVLRTAVQWDEVRLSKKAEGGALSQIRPGTDSWRFTKVRFSLGHPQPELLFGQTFVLQIVDADTGKPMPYLEVNPSFPDSPNNTTGIRFTFSNNPVELTFRNDMVKEGRNYELQLFLEDSGRQYRLVHGVRPLVRDGKVISH
;
A
#
# COMPACT_ATOMS: atom_id res chain seq x y z
N MET A 1 5.88 122.57 138.68
CA MET A 1 5.29 122.44 137.31
C MET A 1 6.31 121.84 136.34
N LEU A 2 6.70 120.55 136.49
CA LEU A 2 7.72 119.90 135.63
C LEU A 2 7.27 118.53 135.07
N LEU A 3 5.99 118.15 135.25
CA LEU A 3 5.46 116.83 134.87
C LEU A 3 4.57 116.84 133.61
N THR A 4 4.23 118.01 133.06
CA THR A 4 3.34 118.14 131.89
C THR A 4 4.09 118.14 130.55
N GLY A 5 5.34 118.62 130.49
CA GLY A 5 6.13 118.70 129.24
C GLY A 5 6.72 117.35 128.78
N THR A 6 7.17 116.51 129.71
CA THR A 6 7.71 115.17 129.41
C THR A 6 6.63 114.17 129.01
N VAL A 7 5.43 114.29 129.58
CA VAL A 7 4.25 113.49 129.19
C VAL A 7 3.77 113.85 127.78
N GLY A 8 3.83 115.13 127.37
CA GLY A 8 3.52 115.56 126.00
C GLY A 8 4.47 114.98 124.94
N LEU A 9 5.78 115.00 125.20
CA LEU A 9 6.79 114.41 124.29
C LEU A 9 6.68 112.88 124.16
N LEU A 10 6.35 112.19 125.25
CA LEU A 10 6.09 110.75 125.24
C LEU A 10 4.79 110.42 124.48
N SER A 11 3.75 111.24 124.64
CA SER A 11 2.49 111.12 123.89
C SER A 11 2.70 111.29 122.38
N ASP A 12 3.42 112.33 121.95
CA ASP A 12 3.75 112.53 120.53
C ASP A 12 4.60 111.40 119.94
N ARG A 13 5.54 110.86 120.73
CA ARG A 13 6.33 109.69 120.34
C ARG A 13 5.46 108.44 120.20
N LEU A 14 4.53 108.21 121.13
CA LEU A 14 3.55 107.11 121.08
C LEU A 14 2.62 107.24 119.88
N VAL A 15 2.13 108.44 119.56
CA VAL A 15 1.30 108.68 118.37
C VAL A 15 2.07 108.40 117.08
N LYS A 16 3.35 108.83 116.98
CA LYS A 16 4.21 108.50 115.83
C LYS A 16 4.47 106.99 115.72
N GLN A 17 4.75 106.32 116.85
CA GLN A 17 4.93 104.88 116.89
C GLN A 17 3.64 104.14 116.49
N HIS A 18 2.47 104.60 116.92
CA HIS A 18 1.18 104.00 116.56
C HIS A 18 0.88 104.16 115.06
N LYS A 19 1.14 105.35 114.48
CA LYS A 19 1.04 105.58 113.03
C LYS A 19 1.99 104.67 112.25
N TYR A 20 3.21 104.49 112.72
CA TYR A 20 4.18 103.58 112.12
C TYR A 20 3.73 102.12 112.21
N ILE A 21 3.25 101.67 113.38
CA ILE A 21 2.71 100.32 113.58
C ILE A 21 1.51 100.07 112.66
N SER A 22 0.58 101.02 112.55
CA SER A 22 -0.58 100.90 111.66
C SER A 22 -0.16 100.82 110.18
N TYR A 23 0.82 101.64 109.76
CA TYR A 23 1.39 101.54 108.42
C TYR A 23 2.01 100.16 108.16
N GLN A 24 2.82 99.67 109.10
CA GLN A 24 3.45 98.34 108.99
C GLN A 24 2.40 97.22 108.97
N GLN A 25 1.32 97.32 109.75
CA GLN A 25 0.21 96.37 109.71
C GLN A 25 -0.47 96.33 108.34
N ASN A 26 -0.70 97.49 107.71
CA ASN A 26 -1.28 97.55 106.37
C ASN A 26 -0.35 96.94 105.31
N VAL A 27 0.97 97.17 105.42
CA VAL A 27 1.97 96.55 104.54
C VAL A 27 1.98 95.03 104.71
N VAL A 28 2.01 94.54 105.95
CA VAL A 28 1.97 93.10 106.27
C VAL A 28 0.69 92.45 105.76
N GLN A 29 -0.46 93.11 105.89
CA GLN A 29 -1.73 92.60 105.35
C GLN A 29 -1.72 92.50 103.83
N ARG A 30 -1.19 93.51 103.13
CA ARG A 30 -1.06 93.51 101.65
C ARG A 30 -0.15 92.37 101.19
N LEU A 31 1.06 92.29 101.74
CA LEU A 31 2.03 91.23 101.43
C LEU A 31 1.47 89.84 101.76
N SER A 32 0.70 89.71 102.83
CA SER A 32 0.02 88.45 103.18
C SER A 32 -1.06 88.06 102.16
N GLY A 33 -1.75 89.04 101.57
CA GLY A 33 -2.71 88.83 100.49
C GLY A 33 -2.03 88.39 99.19
N GLU A 34 -0.96 89.08 98.81
CA GLU A 34 -0.12 88.75 97.64
C GLU A 34 0.46 87.34 97.78
N LEU A 35 1.05 87.00 98.93
CA LEU A 35 1.59 85.67 99.21
C LEU A 35 0.53 84.56 99.13
N ARG A 36 -0.72 84.83 99.56
CA ARG A 36 -1.82 83.87 99.38
C ARG A 36 -2.17 83.68 97.90
N GLY A 37 -2.19 84.77 97.12
CA GLY A 37 -2.41 84.72 95.67
C GLY A 37 -1.35 83.89 94.96
N GLU A 38 -0.07 84.15 95.22
CA GLU A 38 1.05 83.39 94.66
C GLU A 38 1.02 81.91 95.06
N ARG A 39 0.59 81.58 96.28
CA ARG A 39 0.42 80.19 96.73
C ARG A 39 -0.71 79.47 95.99
N LEU A 40 -1.81 80.16 95.69
CA LEU A 40 -2.90 79.59 94.90
C LEU A 40 -2.46 79.37 93.45
N LEU A 41 -1.79 80.36 92.86
CA LEU A 41 -1.23 80.23 91.52
C LEU A 41 -0.23 79.07 91.43
N ASN A 42 0.67 78.94 92.40
CA ASN A 42 1.60 77.81 92.47
C ASN A 42 0.87 76.45 92.54
N LYS A 43 -0.22 76.36 93.32
CA LYS A 43 -1.01 75.13 93.38
C LYS A 43 -1.66 74.80 92.04
N GLU A 44 -2.12 75.80 91.30
CA GLU A 44 -2.74 75.59 89.99
C GLU A 44 -1.70 75.18 88.94
N LEU A 45 -0.55 75.88 88.90
CA LEU A 45 0.57 75.50 88.04
C LEU A 45 1.07 74.08 88.34
N GLN A 46 1.11 73.67 89.62
CA GLN A 46 1.45 72.30 90.00
C GLN A 46 0.44 71.26 89.50
N ARG A 47 -0.85 71.61 89.42
CA ARG A 47 -1.86 70.72 88.83
C ARG A 47 -1.69 70.62 87.32
N GLU A 48 -1.47 71.75 86.66
CA GLU A 48 -1.26 71.81 85.22
C GLU A 48 -0.01 71.02 84.81
N ILE A 49 1.10 71.16 85.56
CA ILE A 49 2.32 70.37 85.36
C ILE A 49 2.01 68.87 85.43
N ARG A 50 1.27 68.40 86.45
CA ARG A 50 0.91 66.97 86.56
C ARG A 50 0.06 66.48 85.39
N LEU A 51 -0.91 67.28 84.94
CA LEU A 51 -1.74 66.91 83.79
C LEU A 51 -0.91 66.81 82.49
N LEU A 52 0.04 67.72 82.31
CA LEU A 52 0.97 67.67 81.18
C LEU A 52 1.92 66.47 81.28
N GLU A 53 2.42 66.14 82.47
CA GLU A 53 3.23 64.94 82.72
C GLU A 53 2.46 63.65 82.37
N ASP A 54 1.20 63.54 82.81
CA ASP A 54 0.33 62.40 82.49
C ASP A 54 0.06 62.31 80.96
N SER A 55 -0.17 63.45 80.31
CA SER A 55 -0.37 63.53 78.86
C SER A 55 0.88 63.12 78.09
N ILE A 56 2.06 63.57 78.51
CA ILE A 56 3.35 63.18 77.93
C ILE A 56 3.57 61.67 78.10
N ALA A 57 3.27 61.11 79.27
CA ALA A 57 3.40 59.67 79.52
C ALA A 57 2.49 58.85 78.58
N LEU A 58 1.24 59.29 78.37
CA LEU A 58 0.31 58.65 77.43
C LEU A 58 0.82 58.72 75.99
N LEU A 59 1.31 59.88 75.56
CA LEU A 59 1.83 60.08 74.20
C LEU A 59 3.09 59.23 73.95
N GLU A 60 4.00 59.11 74.91
CA GLU A 60 5.17 58.23 74.80
C GLU A 60 4.77 56.76 74.72
N HIS A 61 3.74 56.34 75.46
CA HIS A 61 3.19 54.98 75.32
C HIS A 61 2.60 54.74 73.93
N GLN A 62 1.77 55.66 73.42
CA GLN A 62 1.18 55.56 72.08
C GLN A 62 2.26 55.52 70.97
N LYS A 63 3.28 56.36 71.10
CA LYS A 63 4.45 56.39 70.21
C LYS A 63 5.21 55.06 70.23
N ALA A 64 5.41 54.46 71.40
CA ALA A 64 6.06 53.16 71.54
C ALA A 64 5.24 52.04 70.89
N ASP A 65 3.91 52.05 71.03
CA ASP A 65 3.04 51.06 70.39
C ASP A 65 3.00 51.20 68.87
N LEU A 66 2.93 52.43 68.36
CA LEU A 66 3.03 52.70 66.92
C LEU A 66 4.38 52.26 66.35
N ALA A 67 5.48 52.48 67.08
CA ALA A 67 6.81 52.00 66.67
C ALA A 67 6.84 50.47 66.55
N ARG A 68 6.28 49.75 67.53
CA ARG A 68 6.18 48.28 67.49
C ARG A 68 5.31 47.80 66.31
N GLN A 69 4.19 48.47 66.03
CA GLN A 69 3.34 48.14 64.88
C GLN A 69 4.10 48.36 63.57
N LEU A 70 4.80 49.49 63.43
CA LEU A 70 5.61 49.81 62.25
C LEU A 70 6.69 48.74 62.00
N ASP A 71 7.37 48.27 63.05
CA ASP A 71 8.40 47.24 62.93
C ASP A 71 7.81 45.87 62.53
N ARG A 72 6.62 45.52 63.03
CA ARG A 72 5.89 44.32 62.59
C ARG A 72 5.53 44.42 61.11
N THR A 73 4.97 45.55 60.67
CA THR A 73 4.60 45.77 59.27
C THR A 73 5.82 45.76 58.35
N ARG A 74 6.94 46.38 58.75
CA ARG A 74 8.21 46.32 58.00
C ARG A 74 8.72 44.89 57.86
N SER A 75 8.63 44.10 58.94
CA SER A 75 9.06 42.70 58.92
C SER A 75 8.18 41.85 58.00
N GLN A 76 6.86 42.06 58.00
CA GLN A 76 5.94 41.40 57.07
C GLN A 76 6.21 41.80 55.61
N MET A 77 6.42 43.09 55.35
CA MET A 77 6.74 43.60 54.01
C MET A 77 8.02 42.97 53.45
N ARG A 78 9.07 42.84 54.27
CA ARG A 78 10.31 42.16 53.86
C ARG A 78 10.09 40.69 53.51
N ARG A 79 9.29 39.96 54.30
CA ARG A 79 8.96 38.54 54.01
C ARG A 79 8.16 38.40 52.72
N LEU A 80 7.21 39.31 52.48
CA LEU A 80 6.43 39.32 51.24
C LEU A 80 7.30 39.63 50.03
N GLN A 81 8.23 40.58 50.14
CA GLN A 81 9.20 40.87 49.07
C GLN A 81 10.06 39.65 48.74
N GLN A 82 10.63 38.98 49.75
CA GLN A 82 11.40 37.74 49.53
C GLN A 82 10.57 36.64 48.86
N SER A 83 9.31 36.49 49.27
CA SER A 83 8.39 35.52 48.65
C SER A 83 8.09 35.88 47.19
N LEU A 84 7.91 37.16 46.89
CA LEU A 84 7.66 37.66 45.55
C LEU A 84 8.87 37.45 44.63
N ASP A 85 10.08 37.75 45.12
CA ASP A 85 11.33 37.50 44.39
C ASP A 85 11.51 36.01 44.07
N LEU A 86 11.20 35.13 45.04
CA LEU A 86 11.23 33.68 44.83
C LEU A 86 10.21 33.25 43.76
N MET A 87 8.97 33.73 43.83
CA MET A 87 7.96 33.41 42.83
C MET A 87 8.34 33.90 41.44
N GLN A 88 8.90 35.11 41.32
CA GLN A 88 9.39 35.65 40.04
C GLN A 88 10.51 34.78 39.46
N SER A 89 11.47 34.34 40.28
CA SER A 89 12.52 33.43 39.83
C SER A 89 11.97 32.09 39.32
N LYS A 90 10.95 31.56 39.99
CA LYS A 90 10.29 30.31 39.60
C LYS A 90 9.52 30.47 38.28
N ILE A 91 8.84 31.61 38.09
CA ILE A 91 8.14 31.92 36.85
C ILE A 91 9.14 31.97 35.69
N ALA A 92 10.25 32.68 35.84
CA ALA A 92 11.29 32.77 34.80
C ALA A 92 11.88 31.39 34.45
N ALA A 93 12.10 30.53 35.44
CA ALA A 93 12.58 29.16 35.21
C ALA A 93 11.56 28.31 34.42
N LEU A 94 10.27 28.39 34.77
CA LEU A 94 9.22 27.68 34.06
C LEU A 94 9.01 28.21 32.63
N GLU A 95 9.13 29.52 32.41
CA GLU A 95 9.09 30.11 31.07
C GLU A 95 10.22 29.60 30.18
N ALA A 96 11.44 29.46 30.74
CA ALA A 96 12.56 28.88 30.03
C ALA A 96 12.31 27.40 29.67
N GLU A 97 11.82 26.60 30.61
CA GLU A 97 11.48 25.19 30.39
C GLU A 97 10.39 25.03 29.31
N ILE A 98 9.34 25.85 29.35
CA ILE A 98 8.29 25.87 28.32
C ILE A 98 8.88 26.21 26.94
N SER A 99 9.83 27.14 26.87
CA SER A 99 10.50 27.50 25.61
C SER A 99 11.30 26.33 25.05
N GLU A 100 12.05 25.62 25.89
CA GLU A 100 12.82 24.43 25.49
C GLU A 100 11.91 23.30 25.02
N LEU A 101 10.84 23.01 25.78
CA LEU A 101 9.86 21.98 25.42
C LEU A 101 9.14 22.31 24.11
N SER A 102 8.81 23.58 23.84
CA SER A 102 8.22 23.99 22.56
C SER A 102 9.18 23.74 21.41
N ARG A 103 10.47 24.08 21.56
CA ARG A 103 11.47 23.83 20.52
C ARG A 103 11.64 22.34 20.25
N ALA A 104 11.69 21.52 21.30
CA ALA A 104 11.76 20.07 21.17
C ALA A 104 10.53 19.50 20.45
N ARG A 105 9.32 19.97 20.80
CA ARG A 105 8.08 19.60 20.09
C ARG A 105 8.17 19.92 18.61
N ASP A 106 8.62 21.12 18.25
CA ASP A 106 8.68 21.55 16.85
C ASP A 106 9.70 20.71 16.05
N GLN A 107 10.82 20.33 16.67
CA GLN A 107 11.78 19.40 16.08
C GLN A 107 11.20 17.99 15.86
N TYR A 108 10.46 17.47 16.85
CA TYR A 108 9.80 16.17 16.71
C TYR A 108 8.73 16.20 15.63
N GLN A 109 7.95 17.28 15.54
CA GLN A 109 6.94 17.46 14.50
C GLN A 109 7.56 17.45 13.10
N ALA A 110 8.65 18.20 12.89
CA ALA A 110 9.38 18.19 11.61
C ALA A 110 9.91 16.80 11.26
N ARG A 111 10.41 16.04 12.24
CA ARG A 111 10.88 14.67 12.03
C ARG A 111 9.74 13.71 11.68
N ILE A 112 8.57 13.85 12.29
CA ILE A 112 7.38 13.06 11.95
C ILE A 112 6.98 13.34 10.50
N GLU A 113 6.89 14.60 10.10
CA GLU A 113 6.56 14.99 8.73
C GLU A 113 7.54 14.40 7.71
N GLN A 114 8.84 14.42 8.02
CA GLN A 114 9.86 13.80 7.16
C GLN A 114 9.65 12.28 7.04
N MET A 115 9.42 11.57 8.15
CA MET A 115 9.17 10.13 8.13
C MET A 115 7.88 9.77 7.37
N GLU A 116 6.85 10.62 7.44
CA GLU A 116 5.63 10.42 6.65
C GLU A 116 5.87 10.57 5.15
N ILE A 117 6.72 11.51 4.73
CA ILE A 117 7.13 11.68 3.34
C ILE A 117 7.91 10.43 2.87
N GLU A 118 8.90 9.99 3.64
CA GLU A 118 9.70 8.78 3.33
C GLU A 118 8.82 7.53 3.23
N LYS A 119 7.86 7.36 4.15
CA LYS A 119 6.89 6.27 4.11
C LYS A 119 6.07 6.27 2.82
N ARG A 120 5.59 7.43 2.37
CA ARG A 120 4.82 7.55 1.11
C ARG A 120 5.68 7.14 -0.09
N GLN A 121 6.91 7.63 -0.16
CA GLN A 121 7.85 7.27 -1.24
C GLN A 121 8.13 5.76 -1.28
N LEU A 122 8.31 5.13 -0.12
CA LEU A 122 8.52 3.67 -0.03
C LEU A 122 7.29 2.88 -0.48
N LEU A 123 6.08 3.33 -0.12
CA LEU A 123 4.83 2.70 -0.57
C LEU A 123 4.67 2.79 -2.10
N ASP A 124 4.98 3.93 -2.69
CA ASP A 124 4.93 4.13 -4.14
C ASP A 124 5.96 3.22 -4.86
N SER A 125 7.18 3.13 -4.33
CA SER A 125 8.21 2.23 -4.84
C SER A 125 7.80 0.76 -4.76
N LEU A 126 7.19 0.33 -3.64
CA LEU A 126 6.67 -1.02 -3.47
C LEU A 126 5.57 -1.32 -4.50
N ALA A 127 4.65 -0.38 -4.73
CA ALA A 127 3.58 -0.54 -5.71
C ALA A 127 4.13 -0.67 -7.14
N MET A 128 5.17 0.09 -7.51
CA MET A 128 5.84 -0.06 -8.80
C MET A 128 6.51 -1.42 -8.94
N LEU A 129 7.26 -1.87 -7.92
CA LEU A 129 7.91 -3.18 -7.95
C LEU A 129 6.90 -4.34 -8.04
N GLN A 130 5.75 -4.24 -7.36
CA GLN A 130 4.69 -5.24 -7.46
C GLN A 130 4.09 -5.31 -8.87
N ARG A 131 3.88 -4.17 -9.54
CA ARG A 131 3.42 -4.14 -10.93
C ARG A 131 4.44 -4.76 -11.87
N GLN A 132 5.70 -4.35 -11.75
CA GLN A 132 6.79 -4.88 -12.57
C GLN A 132 6.92 -6.39 -12.40
N ARG A 133 6.86 -6.89 -11.16
CA ARG A 133 6.89 -8.32 -10.88
C ARG A 133 5.74 -9.06 -11.56
N HIS A 134 4.53 -8.51 -11.48
CA HIS A 134 3.37 -9.14 -12.11
C HIS A 134 3.48 -9.16 -13.64
N GLU A 135 3.96 -8.08 -14.24
CA GLU A 135 4.24 -8.00 -15.69
C GLU A 135 5.29 -9.03 -16.12
N THR A 136 6.38 -9.18 -15.35
CA THR A 136 7.40 -10.19 -15.64
C THR A 136 6.87 -11.61 -15.49
N GLU A 137 6.09 -11.90 -14.45
CA GLU A 137 5.50 -13.23 -14.24
C GLU A 137 4.52 -13.60 -15.37
N GLN A 138 3.70 -12.64 -15.83
CA GLN A 138 2.81 -12.85 -16.98
C GLN A 138 3.59 -13.08 -18.29
N ALA A 139 4.65 -12.30 -18.52
CA ALA A 139 5.49 -12.47 -19.71
C ALA A 139 6.19 -13.84 -19.72
N GLU A 140 6.72 -14.29 -18.58
CA GLU A 140 7.33 -15.61 -18.43
C GLU A 140 6.34 -16.74 -18.66
N GLN A 141 5.12 -16.65 -18.10
CA GLN A 141 4.07 -17.64 -18.33
C GLN A 141 3.64 -17.72 -19.80
N ALA A 142 3.45 -16.56 -20.45
CA ALA A 142 3.12 -16.51 -21.86
C ALA A 142 4.24 -17.10 -22.73
N GLN A 143 5.50 -16.80 -22.41
CA GLN A 143 6.66 -17.33 -23.12
C GLN A 143 6.81 -18.85 -22.91
N ALA A 144 6.57 -19.35 -21.69
CA ALA A 144 6.57 -20.77 -21.39
C ALA A 144 5.48 -21.51 -22.17
N ALA A 145 4.25 -20.99 -22.19
CA ALA A 145 3.14 -21.56 -22.95
C ALA A 145 3.46 -21.62 -24.46
N GLN A 146 3.97 -20.52 -25.03
CA GLN A 146 4.39 -20.50 -26.44
C GLN A 146 5.54 -21.46 -26.74
N SER A 147 6.46 -21.65 -25.80
CA SER A 147 7.56 -22.62 -25.94
C SER A 147 7.04 -24.05 -25.95
N GLU A 148 6.14 -24.40 -25.03
CA GLU A 148 5.55 -25.75 -24.99
C GLU A 148 4.71 -26.04 -26.23
N GLU A 149 3.88 -25.10 -26.69
CA GLU A 149 3.12 -25.26 -27.95
C GLU A 149 4.05 -25.50 -29.15
N LYS A 150 5.16 -24.75 -29.24
CA LYS A 150 6.18 -24.97 -30.29
C LYS A 150 6.85 -26.33 -30.18
N LYS A 151 7.13 -26.81 -28.97
CA LYS A 151 7.72 -28.15 -28.75
C LYS A 151 6.75 -29.25 -29.15
N GLU A 152 5.47 -29.13 -28.78
CA GLU A 152 4.43 -30.08 -29.15
C GLU A 152 4.25 -30.14 -30.67
N GLU A 153 4.17 -28.99 -31.34
CA GLU A 153 4.06 -28.94 -32.80
C GLU A 153 5.31 -29.50 -33.49
N ALA A 154 6.51 -29.19 -32.98
CA ALA A 154 7.74 -29.77 -33.50
C ALA A 154 7.78 -31.31 -33.35
N ALA A 155 7.35 -31.83 -32.19
CA ALA A 155 7.25 -33.26 -31.95
C ALA A 155 6.22 -33.94 -32.86
N ARG A 156 5.08 -33.28 -33.11
CA ARG A 156 4.05 -33.74 -34.05
C ARG A 156 4.60 -33.80 -35.48
N LEU A 157 5.25 -32.74 -35.97
CA LEU A 157 5.84 -32.71 -37.31
C LEU A 157 6.93 -33.77 -37.47
N GLU A 158 7.76 -34.00 -36.45
CA GLU A 158 8.76 -35.06 -36.50
C GLU A 158 8.09 -36.44 -36.56
N ARG A 159 7.00 -36.68 -35.82
CA ARG A 159 6.24 -37.93 -35.93
C ARG A 159 5.69 -38.16 -37.34
N ILE A 160 5.06 -37.14 -37.93
CA ILE A 160 4.57 -37.20 -39.32
C ILE A 160 5.72 -37.55 -40.26
N ARG A 161 6.86 -36.86 -40.12
CA ARG A 161 8.06 -37.12 -40.92
C ARG A 161 8.55 -38.57 -40.80
N GLN A 162 8.59 -39.12 -39.59
CA GLN A 162 8.99 -40.51 -39.36
C GLN A 162 8.07 -41.47 -40.10
N VAL A 163 6.74 -41.35 -39.90
CA VAL A 163 5.76 -42.22 -40.56
C VAL A 163 5.85 -42.09 -42.08
N VAL A 164 5.87 -40.88 -42.61
CA VAL A 164 5.88 -40.63 -44.06
C VAL A 164 7.13 -41.17 -44.75
N LEU A 165 8.30 -40.97 -44.14
CA LEU A 165 9.59 -41.32 -44.75
C LEU A 165 10.00 -42.78 -44.49
N ARG A 166 9.63 -43.36 -43.35
CA ARG A 166 10.17 -44.65 -42.90
C ARG A 166 9.17 -45.80 -42.93
N THR A 167 7.90 -45.54 -43.23
CA THR A 167 6.92 -46.61 -43.41
C THR A 167 7.10 -47.24 -44.78
N ALA A 168 7.49 -48.50 -44.80
CA ALA A 168 7.47 -49.34 -45.99
C ALA A 168 6.06 -49.91 -46.18
N VAL A 169 5.61 -49.96 -47.43
CA VAL A 169 4.34 -50.60 -47.80
C VAL A 169 4.63 -51.86 -48.58
N GLN A 170 4.26 -53.00 -48.01
CA GLN A 170 4.33 -54.29 -48.69
C GLN A 170 2.95 -54.59 -49.28
N TRP A 171 2.85 -54.56 -50.61
CA TRP A 171 1.62 -54.88 -51.32
C TRP A 171 1.53 -56.39 -51.50
N ASP A 172 0.57 -57.02 -50.83
CA ASP A 172 0.39 -58.48 -50.83
C ASP A 172 -0.54 -58.91 -51.97
N GLU A 173 -1.65 -58.20 -52.18
CA GLU A 173 -2.57 -58.43 -53.30
C GLU A 173 -3.09 -57.10 -53.85
N VAL A 174 -3.08 -56.95 -55.17
CA VAL A 174 -3.74 -55.84 -55.83
C VAL A 174 -4.48 -56.34 -57.05
N ARG A 175 -5.80 -56.33 -56.99
CA ARG A 175 -6.66 -56.96 -58.00
C ARG A 175 -7.70 -55.99 -58.53
N LEU A 176 -7.72 -55.85 -59.85
CA LEU A 176 -8.69 -55.02 -60.56
C LEU A 176 -9.77 -55.91 -61.19
N SER A 177 -11.05 -55.55 -61.07
CA SER A 177 -12.16 -56.32 -61.64
C SER A 177 -13.33 -55.44 -62.11
N LYS A 178 -14.16 -55.98 -63.02
CA LYS A 178 -15.41 -55.33 -63.44
C LYS A 178 -16.56 -55.54 -62.44
N LYS A 179 -16.58 -56.68 -61.74
CA LYS A 179 -17.58 -57.05 -60.73
C LYS A 179 -16.88 -57.31 -59.40
N ALA A 180 -17.56 -57.06 -58.27
CA ALA A 180 -16.98 -57.20 -56.93
C ALA A 180 -16.29 -58.57 -56.70
N GLU A 181 -16.93 -59.67 -57.13
CA GLU A 181 -16.37 -61.03 -57.07
C GLU A 181 -15.96 -61.58 -58.45
N GLY A 182 -15.67 -60.69 -59.40
CA GLY A 182 -15.28 -61.05 -60.77
C GLY A 182 -13.81 -61.47 -60.90
N GLY A 183 -13.46 -62.11 -62.02
CA GLY A 183 -12.07 -62.41 -62.40
C GLY A 183 -11.19 -61.15 -62.48
N ALA A 184 -9.89 -61.32 -62.25
CA ALA A 184 -8.91 -60.24 -62.40
C ALA A 184 -8.83 -59.77 -63.86
N LEU A 185 -8.70 -58.47 -64.06
CA LEU A 185 -8.46 -57.87 -65.38
C LEU A 185 -6.98 -57.98 -65.73
N SER A 186 -6.70 -58.29 -67.01
CA SER A 186 -5.34 -58.25 -67.56
C SER A 186 -5.03 -56.92 -68.27
N GLN A 187 -6.06 -56.17 -68.66
CA GLN A 187 -5.95 -54.91 -69.38
C GLN A 187 -7.17 -54.01 -69.11
N ILE A 188 -6.97 -52.71 -69.26
CA ILE A 188 -7.99 -51.67 -69.15
C ILE A 188 -7.99 -50.88 -70.45
N ARG A 189 -9.17 -50.63 -71.02
CA ARG A 189 -9.32 -49.83 -72.23
C ARG A 189 -9.74 -48.41 -71.87
N PRO A 190 -9.01 -47.37 -72.33
CA PRO A 190 -9.44 -45.99 -72.18
C PRO A 190 -10.84 -45.78 -72.77
N GLY A 191 -11.65 -44.94 -72.13
CA GLY A 191 -13.02 -44.66 -72.55
C GLY A 191 -14.03 -45.76 -72.22
N THR A 192 -13.67 -46.74 -71.38
CA THR A 192 -14.59 -47.83 -70.97
C THR A 192 -14.80 -47.92 -69.46
N ASP A 193 -15.90 -48.58 -69.05
CA ASP A 193 -16.26 -48.92 -67.67
C ASP A 193 -15.71 -50.30 -67.24
N SER A 194 -14.68 -50.80 -67.94
CA SER A 194 -14.20 -52.18 -67.79
C SER A 194 -13.61 -52.48 -66.40
N TRP A 195 -13.21 -51.46 -65.66
CA TRP A 195 -12.69 -51.54 -64.30
C TRP A 195 -13.56 -50.71 -63.34
N ARG A 196 -14.17 -51.42 -62.37
CA ARG A 196 -15.05 -50.83 -61.36
C ARG A 196 -14.63 -51.09 -59.93
N PHE A 197 -13.92 -52.18 -59.68
CA PHE A 197 -13.49 -52.59 -58.34
C PHE A 197 -11.98 -52.80 -58.30
N THR A 198 -11.35 -52.36 -57.22
CA THR A 198 -9.95 -52.61 -56.88
C THR A 198 -9.91 -53.19 -55.47
N LYS A 199 -9.58 -54.47 -55.34
CA LYS A 199 -9.28 -55.08 -54.04
C LYS A 199 -7.78 -54.92 -53.77
N VAL A 200 -7.44 -54.44 -52.59
CA VAL A 200 -6.07 -54.14 -52.19
C VAL A 200 -5.84 -54.73 -50.81
N ARG A 201 -4.84 -55.59 -50.70
CA ARG A 201 -4.31 -56.13 -49.44
C ARG A 201 -2.84 -55.76 -49.34
N PHE A 202 -2.47 -55.13 -48.23
CA PHE A 202 -1.11 -54.69 -47.99
C PHE A 202 -0.79 -54.68 -46.50
N SER A 203 0.49 -54.66 -46.20
CA SER A 203 1.02 -54.55 -44.84
C SER A 203 1.89 -53.30 -44.73
N LEU A 204 1.75 -52.57 -43.62
CA LEU A 204 2.60 -51.42 -43.28
C LEU A 204 3.70 -51.87 -42.33
N GLY A 205 4.95 -51.70 -42.76
CA GLY A 205 6.14 -51.96 -41.95
C GLY A 205 6.79 -50.64 -41.52
N HIS A 206 6.97 -50.43 -40.22
CA HIS A 206 7.69 -49.29 -39.68
C HIS A 206 8.67 -49.77 -38.59
N PRO A 207 9.89 -49.19 -38.47
CA PRO A 207 10.84 -49.55 -37.41
C PRO A 207 10.30 -49.39 -35.98
N GLN A 208 9.31 -48.52 -35.82
CA GLN A 208 8.55 -48.27 -34.59
C GLN A 208 7.05 -48.47 -34.89
N PRO A 209 6.52 -49.69 -34.79
CA PRO A 209 5.13 -50.01 -35.16
C PRO A 209 4.09 -49.17 -34.42
N GLU A 210 4.37 -48.80 -33.18
CA GLU A 210 3.55 -47.94 -32.31
C GLU A 210 3.20 -46.58 -32.95
N LEU A 211 4.03 -46.08 -33.87
CA LEU A 211 3.74 -44.82 -34.57
C LEU A 211 2.64 -44.96 -35.63
N LEU A 212 2.31 -46.18 -36.06
CA LEU A 212 1.25 -46.43 -37.03
C LEU A 212 -0.12 -46.62 -36.37
N PHE A 213 -0.16 -47.24 -35.19
CA PHE A 213 -1.43 -47.58 -34.53
C PHE A 213 -2.28 -46.34 -34.25
N GLY A 214 -3.57 -46.42 -34.59
CA GLY A 214 -4.52 -45.34 -34.39
C GLY A 214 -4.36 -44.16 -35.35
N GLN A 215 -3.34 -44.17 -36.23
CA GLN A 215 -3.21 -43.17 -37.28
C GLN A 215 -4.20 -43.42 -38.41
N THR A 216 -4.68 -42.34 -39.02
CA THR A 216 -5.58 -42.41 -40.18
C THR A 216 -4.77 -42.31 -41.45
N PHE A 217 -5.00 -43.24 -42.36
CA PHE A 217 -4.41 -43.26 -43.69
C PHE A 217 -5.49 -43.13 -44.75
N VAL A 218 -5.11 -42.64 -45.92
CA VAL A 218 -5.97 -42.51 -47.09
C VAL A 218 -5.32 -43.23 -48.26
N LEU A 219 -6.00 -44.25 -48.78
CA LEU A 219 -5.60 -44.92 -50.02
C LEU A 219 -6.31 -44.26 -51.19
N GLN A 220 -5.55 -43.69 -52.11
CA GLN A 220 -6.04 -43.09 -53.35
C GLN A 220 -5.58 -43.90 -54.55
N ILE A 221 -6.41 -43.87 -55.60
CA ILE A 221 -5.99 -44.29 -56.93
C ILE A 221 -5.84 -43.04 -57.76
N VAL A 222 -4.68 -42.81 -58.35
CA VAL A 222 -4.38 -41.62 -59.14
C VAL A 222 -4.21 -42.03 -60.59
N ASP A 223 -4.85 -41.27 -61.49
CA ASP A 223 -4.58 -41.33 -62.92
C ASP A 223 -3.21 -40.67 -63.15
N ALA A 224 -2.19 -41.45 -63.48
CA ALA A 224 -0.82 -40.98 -63.59
C ALA A 224 -0.59 -40.12 -64.85
N ASP A 225 -1.50 -40.17 -65.83
CA ASP A 225 -1.44 -39.32 -67.02
C ASP A 225 -1.94 -37.90 -66.74
N THR A 226 -2.97 -37.78 -65.90
CA THR A 226 -3.60 -36.49 -65.57
C THR A 226 -3.20 -35.94 -64.19
N GLY A 227 -2.61 -36.77 -63.34
CA GLY A 227 -2.31 -36.46 -61.94
C GLY A 227 -3.54 -36.35 -61.03
N LYS A 228 -4.74 -36.67 -61.52
CA LYS A 228 -5.99 -36.51 -60.76
C LYS A 228 -6.32 -37.77 -59.96
N PRO A 229 -6.68 -37.65 -58.67
CA PRO A 229 -7.18 -38.78 -57.90
C PRO A 229 -8.57 -39.18 -58.41
N MET A 230 -8.79 -40.49 -58.52
CA MET A 230 -10.09 -41.03 -58.83
C MET A 230 -11.01 -40.94 -57.60
N PRO A 231 -12.28 -40.57 -57.78
CA PRO A 231 -13.23 -40.54 -56.68
C PRO A 231 -13.58 -41.97 -56.25
N TYR A 232 -13.79 -42.16 -54.95
CA TYR A 232 -14.15 -43.46 -54.35
C TYR A 232 -15.63 -43.85 -54.57
N LEU A 233 -16.47 -42.90 -54.98
CA LEU A 233 -17.87 -43.14 -55.34
C LEU A 233 -18.25 -42.30 -56.56
N GLU A 234 -19.39 -42.61 -57.18
CA GLU A 234 -19.93 -41.81 -58.28
C GLU A 234 -20.20 -40.38 -57.77
N VAL A 235 -19.53 -39.41 -58.41
CA VAL A 235 -19.68 -37.99 -58.07
C VAL A 235 -21.10 -37.58 -58.45
N ASN A 236 -21.93 -37.22 -57.47
CA ASN A 236 -23.26 -36.71 -57.74
C ASN A 236 -23.15 -35.24 -58.17
N PRO A 237 -23.42 -34.89 -59.44
CA PRO A 237 -23.24 -33.51 -59.93
C PRO A 237 -24.21 -32.52 -59.28
N SER A 238 -25.33 -33.00 -58.74
CA SER A 238 -26.31 -32.17 -58.03
C SER A 238 -25.88 -31.81 -56.60
N PHE A 239 -24.89 -32.51 -56.04
CA PHE A 239 -24.35 -32.27 -54.70
C PHE A 239 -22.82 -32.40 -54.70
N PRO A 240 -22.10 -31.42 -55.30
CA PRO A 240 -20.65 -31.46 -55.42
C PRO A 240 -19.93 -31.51 -54.06
N ASP A 241 -20.54 -31.00 -53.00
CA ASP A 241 -19.99 -30.97 -51.63
C ASP A 241 -20.40 -32.18 -50.78
N SER A 242 -20.99 -33.23 -51.37
CA SER A 242 -21.42 -34.41 -50.61
C SER A 242 -20.20 -35.09 -49.94
N PRO A 243 -20.31 -35.54 -48.67
CA PRO A 243 -19.27 -36.36 -48.02
C PRO A 243 -19.01 -37.69 -48.75
N ASN A 244 -19.83 -38.05 -49.74
CA ASN A 244 -19.62 -39.20 -50.61
C ASN A 244 -18.64 -38.91 -51.78
N ASN A 245 -18.29 -37.65 -52.05
CA ASN A 245 -17.31 -37.25 -53.08
C ASN A 245 -15.87 -37.29 -52.54
N THR A 246 -15.50 -38.37 -51.85
CA THR A 246 -14.15 -38.51 -51.29
C THR A 246 -13.17 -39.05 -52.32
N THR A 247 -12.00 -38.42 -52.41
CA THR A 247 -10.85 -38.90 -53.18
C THR A 247 -10.06 -39.86 -52.31
N GLY A 248 -10.46 -41.14 -52.32
CA GLY A 248 -9.76 -42.21 -51.59
C GLY A 248 -10.54 -42.84 -50.43
N ILE A 249 -10.01 -43.96 -49.94
CA ILE A 249 -10.56 -44.70 -48.79
C ILE A 249 -9.77 -44.33 -47.55
N ARG A 250 -10.46 -43.81 -46.54
CA ARG A 250 -9.88 -43.58 -45.21
C ARG A 250 -9.95 -44.86 -44.38
N PHE A 251 -8.87 -45.16 -43.68
CA PHE A 251 -8.85 -46.23 -42.69
C PHE A 251 -7.94 -45.83 -41.53
N THR A 252 -8.27 -46.30 -40.33
CA THR A 252 -7.39 -46.18 -39.17
C THR A 252 -6.58 -47.46 -39.05
N PHE A 253 -5.26 -47.34 -39.01
CA PHE A 253 -4.39 -48.49 -38.90
C PHE A 253 -4.51 -49.13 -37.52
N SER A 254 -4.90 -50.40 -37.48
CA SER A 254 -5.07 -51.18 -36.25
C SER A 254 -4.26 -52.46 -36.26
N ASN A 255 -4.02 -53.08 -37.42
CA ASN A 255 -3.13 -54.23 -37.57
C ASN A 255 -2.82 -54.48 -39.05
N ASN A 256 -1.82 -55.35 -39.30
CA ASN A 256 -1.58 -55.94 -40.61
C ASN A 256 -2.27 -57.32 -40.73
N PRO A 257 -2.66 -57.75 -41.94
CA PRO A 257 -2.72 -56.95 -43.16
C PRO A 257 -3.93 -56.00 -43.17
N VAL A 258 -3.83 -54.93 -43.93
CA VAL A 258 -4.93 -54.01 -44.23
C VAL A 258 -5.58 -54.47 -45.53
N GLU A 259 -6.91 -54.64 -45.52
CA GLU A 259 -7.70 -55.04 -46.68
C GLU A 259 -8.74 -53.97 -47.00
N LEU A 260 -8.68 -53.43 -48.22
CA LEU A 260 -9.57 -52.36 -48.68
C LEU A 260 -10.15 -52.73 -50.05
N THR A 261 -11.38 -52.30 -50.29
CA THR A 261 -12.03 -52.42 -51.60
C THR A 261 -12.42 -51.04 -52.10
N PHE A 262 -11.82 -50.62 -53.21
CA PHE A 262 -12.13 -49.38 -53.91
C PHE A 262 -13.15 -49.63 -55.02
N ARG A 263 -14.26 -48.92 -54.99
CA ARG A 263 -15.24 -48.92 -56.08
C ARG A 263 -15.12 -47.61 -56.85
N ASN A 264 -15.16 -47.65 -58.17
CA ASN A 264 -15.25 -46.44 -58.97
C ASN A 264 -15.96 -46.75 -60.28
N ASP A 265 -17.13 -46.13 -60.46
CA ASP A 265 -17.99 -46.39 -61.61
C ASP A 265 -17.70 -45.43 -62.79
N MET A 266 -16.70 -44.55 -62.66
CA MET A 266 -16.33 -43.61 -63.72
C MET A 266 -15.58 -44.28 -64.87
N VAL A 267 -15.79 -43.75 -66.06
CA VAL A 267 -15.02 -44.12 -67.24
C VAL A 267 -13.55 -43.75 -67.04
N LYS A 268 -12.65 -44.66 -67.39
CA LYS A 268 -11.20 -44.47 -67.25
C LYS A 268 -10.66 -43.77 -68.50
N GLU A 269 -10.18 -42.54 -68.36
CA GLU A 269 -9.69 -41.73 -69.49
C GLU A 269 -8.20 -41.97 -69.77
N GLY A 270 -7.39 -42.08 -68.71
CA GLY A 270 -5.97 -42.42 -68.79
C GLY A 270 -5.68 -43.88 -69.12
N ARG A 271 -4.39 -44.14 -69.31
CA ARG A 271 -3.77 -45.45 -69.56
C ARG A 271 -2.86 -45.88 -68.42
N ASN A 272 -2.46 -44.94 -67.58
CA ASN A 272 -1.56 -45.17 -66.45
C ASN A 272 -2.25 -44.85 -65.13
N TYR A 273 -2.23 -45.80 -64.20
CA TYR A 273 -2.85 -45.64 -62.88
C TYR A 273 -1.93 -46.16 -61.79
N GLU A 274 -1.95 -45.52 -60.64
CA GLU A 274 -1.18 -45.93 -59.47
C GLU A 274 -1.97 -45.79 -58.17
N LEU A 275 -1.67 -46.65 -57.21
CA LEU A 275 -2.07 -46.47 -55.82
C LEU A 275 -1.12 -45.50 -55.16
N GLN A 276 -1.66 -44.61 -54.35
CA GLN A 276 -0.89 -43.74 -53.47
C GLN A 276 -1.50 -43.81 -52.08
N LEU A 277 -0.66 -44.09 -51.08
CA LEU A 277 -1.04 -44.09 -49.68
C LEU A 277 -0.59 -42.78 -49.02
N PHE A 278 -1.49 -42.17 -48.25
CA PHE A 278 -1.26 -40.93 -47.51
C PHE A 278 -1.53 -41.13 -46.02
N LEU A 279 -0.77 -40.45 -45.17
CA LEU A 279 -1.11 -40.23 -43.76
C LEU A 279 -2.00 -38.98 -43.68
N GLU A 280 -3.12 -39.05 -42.99
CA GLU A 280 -4.00 -37.90 -42.74
C GLU A 280 -3.83 -37.42 -41.29
N ASP A 281 -3.43 -36.16 -41.12
CA ASP A 281 -3.23 -35.56 -39.82
C ASP A 281 -3.66 -34.08 -39.83
N SER A 282 -4.54 -33.72 -38.88
CA SER A 282 -5.24 -32.42 -38.81
C SER A 282 -5.85 -31.95 -40.13
N GLY A 283 -6.44 -32.88 -40.90
CA GLY A 283 -7.09 -32.59 -42.19
C GLY A 283 -6.13 -32.37 -43.36
N ARG A 284 -4.81 -32.53 -43.15
CA ARG A 284 -3.80 -32.53 -44.23
C ARG A 284 -3.38 -33.95 -44.55
N GLN A 285 -3.14 -34.21 -45.84
CA GLN A 285 -2.68 -35.51 -46.34
C GLN A 285 -1.19 -35.44 -46.70
N TYR A 286 -0.39 -36.34 -46.13
CA TYR A 286 1.04 -36.47 -46.36
C TYR A 286 1.32 -37.79 -47.08
N ARG A 287 1.75 -37.72 -48.33
CA ARG A 287 2.00 -38.91 -49.14
C ARG A 287 3.17 -39.71 -48.59
N LEU A 288 3.00 -41.01 -48.37
CA LEU A 288 4.07 -41.91 -47.94
C LEU A 288 5.08 -42.08 -49.08
N VAL A 289 6.38 -42.01 -48.77
CA VAL A 289 7.45 -42.12 -49.77
C VAL A 289 7.44 -43.48 -50.44
N HIS A 290 7.21 -44.54 -49.67
CA HIS A 290 7.14 -45.93 -50.15
C HIS A 290 5.70 -46.42 -50.35
N GLY A 291 4.73 -45.50 -50.32
CA GLY A 291 3.30 -45.81 -50.45
C GLY A 291 2.76 -45.74 -51.86
N VAL A 292 3.62 -45.72 -52.89
CA VAL A 292 3.21 -45.62 -54.29
C VAL A 292 3.37 -46.97 -54.99
N ARG A 293 2.33 -47.41 -55.70
CA ARG A 293 2.35 -48.66 -56.48
C ARG A 293 1.67 -48.49 -57.83
N PRO A 294 2.39 -48.65 -58.95
CA PRO A 294 1.77 -48.71 -60.27
C PRO A 294 0.76 -49.86 -60.35
N LEU A 295 -0.45 -49.56 -60.83
CA LEU A 295 -1.52 -50.53 -61.09
C LEU A 295 -1.59 -50.91 -62.55
N VAL A 296 -1.48 -49.90 -63.42
CA VAL A 296 -1.70 -50.00 -64.85
C VAL A 296 -0.61 -49.20 -65.54
N ARG A 297 0.03 -49.80 -66.54
CA ARG A 297 0.93 -49.10 -67.46
C ARG A 297 0.53 -49.36 -68.89
N ASP A 298 0.36 -48.29 -69.66
CA ASP A 298 -0.06 -48.34 -71.06
C ASP A 298 -1.32 -49.20 -71.29
N GLY A 299 -2.27 -49.15 -70.36
CA GLY A 299 -3.51 -49.91 -70.39
C GLY A 299 -3.37 -51.39 -70.00
N LYS A 300 -2.18 -51.88 -69.65
CA LYS A 300 -1.98 -53.25 -69.13
C LYS A 300 -1.97 -53.24 -67.61
N VAL A 301 -2.72 -54.15 -67.01
CA VAL A 301 -2.70 -54.36 -65.57
C VAL A 301 -1.37 -54.98 -65.19
N ILE A 302 -0.67 -54.40 -64.23
CA ILE A 302 0.59 -54.92 -63.74
C ILE A 302 0.27 -55.98 -62.70
N SER A 303 0.57 -57.24 -63.01
CA SER A 303 0.40 -58.36 -62.10
C SER A 303 1.49 -58.34 -61.03
N HIS A 304 1.09 -58.60 -59.79
CA HIS A 304 1.95 -58.65 -58.62
C HIS A 304 1.61 -59.87 -57.79
#